data_AF-A0A0M4MDH6-F1
#
_entry.id   AF-A0A0M4MDH6-F1
#
_cell.length_a   1.000
_cell.length_b   1.000
_cell.length_c   1.000
_cell.angle_alpha   90.00
_cell.angle_beta   90.00
_cell.angle_gamma   90.00
#
_symmetry.space_group_name_H-M   'P 1'
#
loop_
_entity.id
_entity.type
_entity.pdbx_description
1 polymer ?
#
loop_
_entity_poly.entity_id
_entity_poly.type
_entity_poly.pdbx_seq_one_letter_code
_entity_poly.pdbx_strand_id
1 'polypeptide(L)'
;MLFGDSDTTRGKRRKPTPQSARLSVLLHSEWRARQLSDLAQLADCEVTVDTPAERSWLVRMAGPMLLPVAQAWTKGAVKTVPAHWVLSDRALQIWATVAGTLEENGMQFGLDPSIASHEPLRERAAAALAQLGAAASYVGPRAGGPALRVTGQRRLGNVMTILGEPPEDGSWDA
;
A
#
# COMPACT_ATOMS: atom_id res chain seq x y z
N MET A 1 36.98 -31.48 -28.35
CA MET A 1 37.59 -31.03 -29.62
C MET A 1 36.96 -29.71 -29.99
N LEU A 2 37.80 -28.76 -30.39
CA LEU A 2 37.59 -27.30 -30.46
C LEU A 2 37.16 -26.84 -31.85
N PHE A 3 36.36 -25.75 -31.90
CA PHE A 3 36.50 -24.59 -32.79
C PHE A 3 35.86 -23.40 -32.02
N GLY A 4 36.59 -22.34 -31.62
CA GLY A 4 36.94 -21.15 -32.43
C GLY A 4 35.70 -20.24 -32.55
N ASP A 5 35.62 -18.98 -32.10
CA ASP A 5 36.59 -17.91 -32.01
C ASP A 5 36.42 -17.08 -30.73
N SER A 6 37.55 -16.56 -30.26
CA SER A 6 37.61 -15.50 -29.26
C SER A 6 37.80 -14.19 -30.02
N ASP A 7 36.73 -13.44 -30.28
CA ASP A 7 36.81 -11.98 -30.22
C ASP A 7 35.43 -11.30 -30.20
N THR A 8 35.44 -10.15 -29.55
CA THR A 8 34.59 -8.97 -29.72
C THR A 8 33.40 -8.80 -28.77
N THR A 9 33.54 -7.73 -28.01
CA THR A 9 32.48 -6.95 -27.36
C THR A 9 31.72 -7.64 -26.23
N ARG A 10 32.27 -7.50 -25.02
CA ARG A 10 31.49 -7.42 -23.79
C ARG A 10 30.59 -6.18 -23.83
N GLY A 11 29.58 -6.19 -24.69
CA GLY A 11 28.48 -5.25 -24.65
C GLY A 11 27.86 -5.35 -23.26
N LYS A 12 27.75 -4.24 -22.53
CA LYS A 12 27.02 -4.17 -21.27
C LYS A 12 25.64 -4.77 -21.53
N ARG A 13 25.37 -5.99 -21.05
CA ARG A 13 24.02 -6.59 -21.09
C ARG A 13 23.09 -5.59 -20.41
N ARG A 14 22.33 -4.85 -21.20
CA ARG A 14 21.32 -3.92 -20.71
C ARG A 14 20.31 -4.78 -19.95
N LYS A 15 20.11 -4.51 -18.66
CA LYS A 15 19.10 -5.24 -17.89
C LYS A 15 17.77 -5.12 -18.64
N PRO A 16 17.03 -6.23 -18.84
CA PRO A 16 15.72 -6.16 -19.48
C PRO A 16 14.86 -5.18 -18.69
N THR A 17 14.20 -4.28 -19.41
CA THR A 17 13.28 -3.33 -18.79
C THR A 17 12.04 -4.10 -18.38
N PRO A 18 11.63 -4.07 -17.10
CA PRO A 18 10.42 -4.77 -16.67
C PRO A 18 9.22 -4.23 -17.43
N GLN A 19 8.37 -5.13 -17.94
CA GLN A 19 7.16 -4.78 -18.68
C GLN A 19 5.90 -4.81 -17.79
N SER A 20 6.01 -5.35 -16.57
CA SER A 20 4.95 -5.44 -15.59
C SER A 20 5.51 -5.35 -14.18
N ALA A 21 4.63 -5.12 -13.21
CA ALA A 21 4.94 -5.25 -11.80
C ALA A 21 3.90 -6.12 -11.09
N ARG A 22 4.27 -6.54 -9.89
CA ARG A 22 3.41 -7.32 -8.99
C ARG A 22 3.34 -6.62 -7.64
N LEU A 23 2.15 -6.61 -7.06
CA LEU A 23 1.90 -6.20 -5.70
C LEU A 23 1.36 -7.40 -4.91
N SER A 24 1.70 -7.48 -3.63
CA SER A 24 1.20 -8.51 -2.73
C SER A 24 0.83 -7.86 -1.41
N VAL A 25 -0.40 -8.10 -0.97
CA VAL A 25 -0.98 -7.51 0.24
C VAL A 25 -1.54 -8.64 1.09
N LEU A 26 -1.03 -8.76 2.31
CA LEU A 26 -1.57 -9.68 3.31
C LEU A 26 -2.63 -8.94 4.11
N LEU A 27 -3.83 -9.51 4.19
CA LEU A 27 -5.00 -8.95 4.84
C LEU A 27 -5.52 -9.91 5.91
N HIS A 28 -6.14 -9.35 6.94
CA HIS A 28 -6.63 -10.10 8.10
C HIS A 28 -8.16 -10.17 8.21
N SER A 29 -8.86 -9.74 7.16
CA SER A 29 -10.30 -9.93 7.03
C SER A 29 -10.67 -10.25 5.58
N GLU A 30 -11.65 -11.13 5.42
CA GLU A 30 -12.09 -11.60 4.12
C GLU A 30 -12.69 -10.47 3.27
N TRP A 31 -13.50 -9.62 3.88
CA TRP A 31 -14.13 -8.50 3.18
C TRP A 31 -13.09 -7.56 2.56
N ARG A 32 -11.98 -7.28 3.25
CA ARG A 32 -10.89 -6.46 2.69
C ARG A 32 -10.24 -7.14 1.50
N ALA A 33 -10.07 -8.46 1.56
CA ALA A 33 -9.49 -9.23 0.47
C ALA A 33 -10.41 -9.25 -0.77
N ARG A 34 -11.73 -9.39 -0.57
CA ARG A 34 -12.72 -9.26 -1.65
C ARG A 34 -12.69 -7.86 -2.25
N GLN A 35 -12.83 -6.82 -1.43
CA GLN A 35 -12.81 -5.43 -1.89
C GLN A 35 -11.51 -5.11 -2.65
N LEU A 36 -10.33 -5.48 -2.13
CA LEU A 36 -9.07 -5.24 -2.85
C LEU A 36 -9.01 -6.01 -4.19
N SER A 37 -9.55 -7.22 -4.23
CA SER A 37 -9.61 -8.02 -5.46
C SER A 37 -10.50 -7.36 -6.51
N ASP A 38 -11.67 -6.87 -6.13
CA ASP A 38 -12.60 -6.20 -7.03
C ASP A 38 -12.01 -4.90 -7.58
N LEU A 39 -11.35 -4.13 -6.72
CA LEU A 39 -10.65 -2.91 -7.15
C LEU A 39 -9.49 -3.19 -8.11
N ALA A 40 -8.77 -4.28 -7.89
CA ALA A 40 -7.69 -4.68 -8.77
C ALA A 40 -8.20 -5.17 -10.12
N GLN A 41 -9.30 -5.92 -10.15
CA GLN A 41 -9.95 -6.36 -11.40
C GLN A 41 -10.46 -5.17 -12.21
N LEU A 42 -11.08 -4.17 -11.56
CA LEU A 42 -11.51 -2.92 -12.20
C LEU A 42 -10.34 -2.11 -12.77
N ALA A 43 -9.13 -2.33 -12.27
CA ALA A 43 -7.89 -1.73 -12.76
C ALA A 43 -7.14 -2.63 -13.76
N ASP A 44 -7.81 -3.65 -14.32
CA ASP A 44 -7.26 -4.63 -15.27
C ASP A 44 -6.04 -5.40 -14.74
N CYS A 45 -5.90 -5.54 -13.43
CA CYS A 45 -4.86 -6.39 -12.84
C CYS A 45 -5.28 -7.86 -12.88
N GLU A 46 -4.32 -8.76 -13.18
CA GLU A 46 -4.46 -10.17 -12.85
C GLU A 46 -4.47 -10.34 -11.33
N VAL A 47 -5.46 -11.04 -10.79
CA VAL A 47 -5.63 -11.21 -9.34
C VAL A 47 -5.59 -12.69 -8.95
N THR A 48 -4.79 -13.02 -7.94
CA THR A 48 -4.87 -14.31 -7.25
C THR A 48 -4.97 -14.09 -5.74
N VAL A 49 -5.75 -14.95 -5.07
CA VAL A 49 -5.94 -14.88 -3.62
C VAL A 49 -5.60 -16.24 -3.02
N ASP A 50 -4.66 -16.26 -2.08
CA ASP A 50 -4.32 -17.45 -1.30
C ASP A 50 -4.65 -17.23 0.17
N THR A 51 -4.95 -18.30 0.91
CA THR A 51 -5.22 -18.26 2.36
C THR A 51 -4.12 -19.00 3.12
N PRO A 52 -2.96 -18.36 3.42
CA PRO A 52 -1.80 -19.07 3.97
C PRO A 52 -1.97 -19.51 5.43
N ALA A 53 -2.95 -18.96 6.15
CA ALA A 53 -3.27 -19.29 7.52
C ALA A 53 -4.74 -18.93 7.83
N GLU A 54 -5.23 -19.32 9.00
CA GLU A 54 -6.53 -18.87 9.50
C GLU A 54 -6.56 -17.33 9.58
N ARG A 55 -7.68 -16.72 9.16
CA ARG A 55 -7.88 -15.26 9.14
C ARG A 55 -6.76 -14.50 8.42
N SER A 56 -6.25 -15.08 7.33
CA SER A 56 -5.16 -14.53 6.55
C SER A 56 -5.43 -14.72 5.07
N TRP A 57 -5.48 -13.61 4.32
CA TRP A 57 -5.74 -13.58 2.88
C TRP A 57 -4.62 -12.82 2.18
N LEU A 58 -3.91 -13.50 1.29
CA LEU A 58 -2.81 -12.94 0.51
C LEU A 58 -3.29 -12.63 -0.90
N VAL A 59 -3.67 -11.37 -1.13
CA VAL A 59 -4.08 -10.87 -2.44
C VAL A 59 -2.83 -10.49 -3.22
N ARG A 60 -2.70 -11.06 -4.41
CA ARG A 60 -1.61 -10.76 -5.36
C ARG A 60 -2.21 -10.19 -6.62
N MET A 61 -1.64 -9.08 -7.05
CA MET A 61 -2.05 -8.35 -8.25
C MET A 61 -0.85 -8.26 -9.18
N ALA A 62 -1.04 -8.46 -10.47
CA ALA A 62 0.01 -8.31 -11.47
C ALA A 62 -0.52 -7.60 -12.72
N GLY A 63 0.33 -6.80 -13.35
CA GLY A 63 0.02 -6.19 -14.64
C GLY A 63 0.91 -5.00 -14.99
N PRO A 64 0.83 -4.50 -16.24
CA PRO A 64 1.64 -3.37 -16.70
C PRO A 64 1.29 -2.05 -16.02
N MET A 65 0.02 -1.83 -15.67
CA MET A 65 -0.46 -0.63 -14.96
C MET A 65 0.17 -0.44 -13.57
N LEU A 66 0.64 -1.52 -12.94
CA LEU A 66 1.33 -1.44 -11.65
C LEU A 66 2.78 -0.98 -11.78
N LEU A 67 3.35 -0.96 -12.99
CA LEU A 67 4.76 -0.64 -13.18
C LEU A 67 5.12 0.80 -12.75
N PRO A 68 4.36 1.85 -13.14
CA PRO A 68 4.62 3.20 -12.66
C PRO A 68 4.52 3.32 -11.13
N VAL A 69 3.57 2.59 -10.52
CA VAL A 69 3.42 2.53 -9.06
C VAL A 69 4.65 1.87 -8.44
N ALA A 70 5.05 0.69 -8.90
CA ALA A 70 6.23 0.00 -8.38
C ALA A 70 7.49 0.86 -8.49
N GLN A 71 7.68 1.58 -9.61
CA GLN A 71 8.82 2.47 -9.81
C GLN A 71 8.80 3.68 -8.87
N ALA A 72 7.64 4.29 -8.63
CA ALA A 72 7.51 5.42 -7.72
C ALA A 72 7.71 5.03 -6.24
N TRP A 73 7.30 3.81 -5.89
CA TRP A 73 7.25 3.31 -4.51
C TRP A 73 8.41 2.38 -4.12
N THR A 74 9.40 2.19 -5.00
CA THR A 74 10.60 1.41 -4.68
C THR A 74 11.88 2.14 -5.05
N LYS A 75 12.91 1.97 -4.21
CA LYS A 75 14.29 2.34 -4.53
C LYS A 75 15.13 1.07 -4.51
N GLY A 76 15.29 0.46 -5.68
CA GLY A 76 15.85 -0.90 -5.78
C GLY A 76 14.87 -1.91 -5.18
N ALA A 77 15.31 -2.68 -4.18
CA ALA A 77 14.48 -3.69 -3.52
C ALA A 77 13.73 -3.17 -2.27
N VAL A 78 13.83 -1.86 -1.97
CA VAL A 78 13.29 -1.27 -0.74
C VAL A 78 12.06 -0.45 -1.05
N LYS A 79 10.98 -0.63 -0.27
CA LYS A 79 9.77 0.22 -0.34
C LYS A 79 10.11 1.63 0.13
N THR A 80 9.56 2.63 -0.55
CA THR A 80 9.69 4.04 -0.20
C THR A 80 8.34 4.74 -0.33
N VAL A 81 8.24 5.93 0.24
CA VAL A 81 7.15 6.88 -0.04
C VAL A 81 7.69 7.97 -1.00
N PRO A 82 7.01 8.24 -2.14
CA PRO A 82 7.43 9.29 -3.07
C PRO A 82 7.57 10.65 -2.38
N ALA A 83 8.58 11.44 -2.74
CA ALA A 83 8.88 12.71 -2.06
C ALA A 83 7.76 13.77 -2.17
N HIS A 84 7.01 13.75 -3.27
CA HIS A 84 5.87 14.64 -3.54
C HIS A 84 4.58 13.82 -3.65
N TRP A 85 4.43 12.79 -2.83
CA TRP A 85 3.22 11.99 -2.85
C TRP A 85 2.03 12.85 -2.39
N VAL A 86 1.10 13.06 -3.32
CA VAL A 86 -0.21 13.63 -3.04
C VAL A 86 -1.18 12.48 -2.85
N LEU A 87 -1.78 12.40 -1.67
CA LEU A 87 -2.81 11.42 -1.37
C LEU A 87 -4.14 11.95 -1.89
N SER A 88 -4.74 11.26 -2.86
CA SER A 88 -6.09 11.54 -3.31
C SER A 88 -7.12 10.91 -2.38
N ASP A 89 -8.35 11.41 -2.43
CA ASP A 89 -9.49 10.84 -1.72
C ASP A 89 -9.65 9.34 -2.01
N ARG A 90 -9.52 8.96 -3.29
CA ARG A 90 -9.60 7.55 -3.70
C ARG A 90 -8.47 6.70 -3.12
N ALA A 91 -7.25 7.24 -3.07
CA ALA A 91 -6.12 6.55 -2.46
C ALA A 91 -6.30 6.41 -0.93
N LEU A 92 -6.89 7.41 -0.27
CA LEU A 92 -7.23 7.35 1.15
C LEU A 92 -8.29 6.28 1.41
N GLN A 93 -9.33 6.20 0.59
CA GLN A 93 -10.35 5.14 0.66
C GLN A 93 -9.72 3.75 0.52
N ILE A 94 -8.86 3.55 -0.49
CA ILE A 94 -8.16 2.26 -0.68
C ILE A 94 -7.29 1.93 0.53
N TRP A 95 -6.57 2.91 1.08
CA TRP A 95 -5.75 2.72 2.27
C TRP A 95 -6.61 2.32 3.48
N ALA A 96 -7.75 2.98 3.68
CA ALA A 96 -8.72 2.59 4.72
C ALA A 96 -9.26 1.18 4.50
N THR A 97 -9.63 0.83 3.26
CA THR A 97 -10.11 -0.51 2.92
C THR A 97 -9.07 -1.58 3.25
N VAL A 98 -7.79 -1.37 2.96
CA VAL A 98 -6.78 -2.42 3.20
C VAL A 98 -6.23 -2.43 4.63
N ALA A 99 -6.12 -1.27 5.27
CA ALA A 99 -5.39 -1.11 6.53
C ALA A 99 -5.98 -0.04 7.47
N GLY A 100 -7.21 0.39 7.24
CA GLY A 100 -7.93 1.32 8.08
C GLY A 100 -8.61 0.63 9.25
N THR A 101 -8.56 1.24 10.43
CA THR A 101 -9.30 0.77 11.60
C THR A 101 -9.80 1.96 12.42
N LEU A 102 -11.11 2.04 12.64
CA LEU A 102 -11.73 2.98 13.55
C LEU A 102 -11.67 2.40 14.95
N GLU A 103 -11.07 3.16 15.86
CA GLU A 103 -11.02 2.86 17.28
C GLU A 103 -11.70 3.98 18.06
N GLU A 104 -11.93 3.76 19.37
CA GLU A 104 -12.43 4.78 20.30
C GLU A 104 -11.64 6.10 20.21
N ASN A 105 -10.35 6.00 19.89
CA ASN A 105 -9.40 7.11 19.91
C ASN A 105 -9.25 7.81 18.55
N GLY A 106 -9.94 7.34 17.50
CA GLY A 106 -9.88 7.87 16.14
C GLY A 106 -9.58 6.82 15.07
N MET A 107 -9.32 7.27 13.84
CA MET A 107 -9.06 6.41 12.69
C MET A 107 -7.56 6.14 12.55
N GLN A 108 -7.18 4.86 12.54
CA GLN A 108 -5.83 4.39 12.23
C GLN A 108 -5.69 4.01 10.76
N PHE A 109 -4.50 4.25 10.21
CA PHE A 109 -4.08 3.80 8.89
C PHE A 109 -2.76 3.04 9.02
N GLY A 110 -2.82 1.71 8.87
CA GLY A 110 -1.68 0.82 9.02
C GLY A 110 -0.56 1.12 8.02
N LEU A 111 0.68 0.99 8.47
CA LEU A 111 1.88 1.19 7.65
C LEU A 111 2.60 -0.15 7.46
N ASP A 112 3.20 -0.31 6.27
CA ASP A 112 4.15 -1.40 6.05
C ASP A 112 5.34 -1.27 7.03
N PRO A 113 5.79 -2.36 7.70
CA PRO A 113 6.88 -2.31 8.66
C PRO A 113 8.18 -1.68 8.13
N SER A 114 8.48 -1.83 6.82
CA SER A 114 9.67 -1.23 6.20
C SER A 114 9.57 0.28 6.02
N ILE A 115 8.36 0.81 5.84
CA ILE A 115 8.09 2.25 5.84
C ILE A 115 8.08 2.76 7.29
N ALA A 116 7.42 2.02 8.18
CA ALA A 116 7.29 2.37 9.59
C ALA A 116 8.63 2.42 10.34
N SER A 117 9.65 1.68 9.92
CA SER A 117 10.98 1.74 10.53
C SER A 117 11.78 2.99 10.14
N HIS A 118 11.38 3.72 9.09
CA HIS A 118 12.13 4.85 8.55
C HIS A 118 11.39 6.18 8.75
N GLU A 119 11.89 7.03 9.64
CA GLU A 119 11.22 8.27 10.07
C GLU A 119 10.85 9.22 8.94
N PRO A 120 11.76 9.63 8.03
CA PRO A 120 11.40 10.45 6.88
C PRO A 120 10.30 9.87 5.97
N LEU A 121 10.15 8.54 5.90
CA LEU A 121 9.10 7.93 5.09
C LEU A 121 7.75 7.98 5.80
N ARG A 122 7.73 7.75 7.12
CA ARG A 122 6.54 7.95 7.95
C ARG A 122 6.06 9.40 7.90
N GLU A 123 6.96 10.36 8.00
CA GLU A 123 6.63 11.78 7.95
C GLU A 123 6.03 12.18 6.61
N ARG A 124 6.53 11.64 5.49
CA ARG A 124 5.91 11.85 4.17
C ARG A 124 4.49 11.32 4.09
N ALA A 125 4.25 10.12 4.62
CA ALA A 125 2.90 9.57 4.68
C ALA A 125 1.96 10.40 5.58
N ALA A 126 2.45 10.88 6.73
CA ALA A 126 1.71 11.76 7.62
C ALA A 126 1.43 13.14 6.98
N ALA A 127 2.39 13.69 6.25
CA ALA A 127 2.23 14.94 5.51
C ALA A 127 1.19 14.81 4.39
N ALA A 128 1.09 13.64 3.75
CA ALA A 128 0.06 13.38 2.75
C ALA A 128 -1.36 13.37 3.36
N LEU A 129 -1.54 12.78 4.54
CA LEU A 129 -2.80 12.90 5.30
C LEU A 129 -3.09 14.33 5.75
N ALA A 130 -2.06 15.06 6.19
CA ALA A 130 -2.21 16.46 6.61
C ALA A 130 -2.71 17.38 5.48
N GLN A 131 -2.32 17.12 4.22
CA GLN A 131 -2.82 17.85 3.04
C GLN A 131 -4.33 17.67 2.83
N LEU A 132 -4.91 16.55 3.27
CA LEU A 132 -6.36 16.30 3.30
C LEU A 132 -7.04 16.85 4.58
N GLY A 133 -6.33 17.65 5.38
CA GLY A 133 -6.81 18.17 6.65
C GLY A 133 -6.86 17.13 7.78
N ALA A 134 -6.25 15.95 7.57
CA ALA A 134 -6.27 14.81 8.46
C ALA A 134 -4.90 14.60 9.15
N ALA A 135 -4.35 15.66 9.78
CA ALA A 135 -3.05 15.55 10.45
C ALA A 135 -3.03 14.41 11.49
N ALA A 136 -2.10 13.48 11.31
CA ALA A 136 -2.00 12.22 12.03
C ALA A 136 -0.70 12.10 12.84
N SER A 137 -0.74 11.33 13.92
CA SER A 137 0.42 10.98 14.73
C SER A 137 0.81 9.52 14.52
N TYR A 138 2.11 9.21 14.55
CA TYR A 138 2.58 7.83 14.44
C TYR A 138 2.27 7.02 15.70
N VAL A 139 1.76 5.81 15.51
CA VAL A 139 1.53 4.80 16.53
C VAL A 139 2.52 3.66 16.30
N GLY A 140 3.38 3.39 17.28
CA GLY A 140 4.38 2.33 17.19
C GLY A 140 3.79 0.92 17.42
N PRO A 141 4.55 -0.14 17.08
CA PRO A 141 4.08 -1.54 17.18
C PRO A 141 3.59 -1.97 18.57
N ARG A 142 4.17 -1.42 19.64
CA ARG A 142 3.77 -1.73 21.02
C ARG A 142 2.45 -1.10 21.47
N ALA A 143 1.90 -0.19 20.67
CA ALA A 143 0.69 0.57 20.97
C ALA A 143 -0.46 0.29 19.99
N GLY A 144 -0.43 -0.88 19.33
CA GLY A 144 -1.41 -1.29 18.31
C GLY A 144 -1.04 -0.92 16.86
N GLY A 145 0.16 -0.35 16.63
CA GLY A 145 0.67 -0.04 15.30
C GLY A 145 1.48 -1.17 14.65
N PRO A 146 2.31 -0.88 13.62
CA PRO A 146 2.67 0.45 13.14
C PRO A 146 1.59 1.11 12.28
N ALA A 147 1.19 2.33 12.63
CA ALA A 147 0.13 3.05 11.92
C ALA A 147 0.26 4.58 12.06
N LEU A 148 -0.51 5.32 11.26
CA LEU A 148 -0.78 6.74 11.48
C LEU A 148 -2.20 6.88 12.04
N ARG A 149 -2.36 7.56 13.17
CA ARG A 149 -3.66 7.78 13.81
C ARG A 149 -4.11 9.22 13.66
N VAL A 150 -5.30 9.41 13.10
CA VAL A 150 -6.00 10.68 13.03
C VAL A 150 -6.94 10.79 14.22
N THR A 151 -6.75 11.83 15.02
CA THR A 151 -7.56 12.10 16.22
C THR A 151 -8.17 13.50 16.18
N GLY A 152 -9.19 13.70 17.01
CA GLY A 152 -9.90 14.98 17.14
C GLY A 152 -11.06 15.12 16.14
N GLN A 153 -12.19 15.65 16.64
CA GLN A 153 -13.47 15.67 15.95
C GLN A 153 -13.41 16.26 14.53
N ARG A 154 -12.79 17.43 14.36
CA ARG A 154 -12.68 18.08 13.04
C ARG A 154 -11.90 17.25 12.03
N ARG A 155 -10.76 16.68 12.44
CA ARG A 155 -9.89 15.91 11.53
C ARG A 155 -10.52 14.57 11.18
N LEU A 156 -11.15 13.92 12.17
CA LEU A 156 -11.89 12.69 11.96
C LEU A 156 -13.09 12.93 11.04
N GLY A 157 -13.85 14.01 11.22
CA GLY A 157 -14.95 14.39 10.33
C GLY A 157 -14.52 14.55 8.87
N ASN A 158 -13.36 15.17 8.62
CA ASN A 158 -12.79 15.27 7.27
C ASN A 158 -12.50 13.88 6.68
N VAL A 159 -11.85 13.00 7.45
CA VAL A 159 -11.56 11.63 7.03
C VAL A 159 -12.84 10.87 6.73
N MET A 160 -13.80 10.88 7.65
CA MET A 160 -15.06 10.13 7.48
C MET A 160 -15.90 10.66 6.32
N THR A 161 -15.80 11.96 5.99
CA THR A 161 -16.43 12.52 4.79
C THR A 161 -15.87 11.91 3.50
N ILE A 162 -14.55 11.66 3.46
CA ILE A 162 -13.88 11.03 2.32
C ILE A 162 -14.14 9.51 2.28
N LEU A 163 -14.08 8.85 3.44
CA LEU A 163 -14.24 7.40 3.53
C LEU A 163 -15.67 6.96 3.29
N GLY A 164 -16.63 7.71 3.79
CA GLY A 164 -18.03 7.30 3.83
C GLY A 164 -18.26 6.09 4.73
N GLU A 165 -19.36 5.40 4.47
CA GLU A 165 -19.69 4.13 5.12
C GLU A 165 -18.75 3.02 4.63
N PRO A 166 -18.45 2.02 5.49
CA PRO A 166 -17.76 0.84 5.03
C PRO A 166 -18.62 0.09 3.99
N PRO A 167 -18.02 -0.78 3.16
CA PRO A 167 -18.77 -1.70 2.30
C PRO A 167 -19.82 -2.48 3.10
N GLU A 168 -20.92 -2.89 2.47
CA GLU A 168 -22.04 -3.59 3.14
C GLU A 168 -21.61 -4.85 3.91
N ASP A 169 -20.54 -5.52 3.44
CA ASP A 169 -19.97 -6.72 4.03
C ASP A 169 -18.79 -6.46 4.97
N GLY A 170 -18.51 -5.19 5.29
CA GLY A 170 -17.34 -4.74 6.04
C GLY A 170 -17.68 -3.85 7.24
N SER A 171 -16.65 -3.54 8.01
CA SER A 171 -16.71 -2.55 9.09
C SER A 171 -15.39 -1.79 9.16
N TRP A 172 -15.45 -0.54 9.59
CA TRP A 172 -14.24 0.20 9.96
C TRP A 172 -13.69 -0.23 11.31
N ASP A 173 -14.49 -0.83 12.17
CA ASP A 173 -14.08 -1.22 13.52
C ASP A 173 -13.01 -2.33 13.52
N ALA A 174 -12.28 -2.41 14.62
CA ALA A 174 -11.17 -3.36 14.84
C ALA A 174 -11.61 -4.83 14.96
#